data_AF-A0A0S3UDT0-F1
#
_entry.id   AF-A0A0S3UDT0-F1
#
_cell.length_a   1.000
_cell.length_b   1.000
_cell.length_c   1.000
_cell.angle_alpha   90.00
_cell.angle_beta   90.00
_cell.angle_gamma   90.00
#
_symmetry.space_group_name_H-M   'P 1'
#
loop_
_entity.id
_entity.type
_entity.pdbx_description
1 polymer ?
#
loop_
_entity_poly.entity_id
_entity_poly.type
_entity_poly.pdbx_seq_one_letter_code
_entity_poly.pdbx_strand_id
1 'polypeptide(L)' 'MVSGMTMPRFSPEQFVRFIGGEGKVREFHADAGRWSYLVEMEMGEEPEMGRIGFETMILLPETDLEAALC' A
#
# COMPACT_ATOMS: atom_id res chain seq x y z
N MET A 1 -8.18 5.26 -29.07
CA MET A 1 -6.96 5.53 -28.28
C MET A 1 -6.90 4.46 -27.22
N VAL A 2 -6.01 3.48 -27.35
CA VAL A 2 -5.75 2.57 -26.24
C VAL A 2 -4.95 3.38 -25.24
N SER A 3 -5.61 3.94 -24.21
CA SER A 3 -4.87 4.40 -23.03
C SER A 3 -4.21 3.14 -22.50
N GLY A 4 -2.91 3.00 -22.76
CA GLY A 4 -2.13 1.87 -22.27
C GLY A 4 -2.25 1.85 -20.76
N MET A 5 -3.11 0.99 -20.23
CA MET A 5 -3.07 0.64 -18.82
C MET A 5 -1.71 -0.03 -18.63
N THR A 6 -0.75 0.75 -18.14
CA THR A 6 0.55 0.23 -17.70
C THR A 6 0.25 -0.87 -16.70
N MET A 7 0.88 -2.04 -16.78
CA MET A 7 0.58 -3.09 -15.79
C MET A 7 0.97 -2.60 -14.39
N PRO A 8 0.19 -2.92 -13.33
CA PRO A 8 0.55 -2.55 -11.98
C PRO A 8 1.90 -3.18 -11.62
N ARG A 9 2.78 -2.40 -11.00
CA ARG A 9 4.11 -2.85 -10.56
C ARG A 9 4.05 -3.83 -9.40
N PHE A 10 3.06 -3.70 -8.52
CA PHE A 10 2.90 -4.54 -7.34
C PHE A 10 1.62 -5.39 -7.41
N SER A 11 1.72 -6.61 -6.90
CA SER A 11 0.58 -7.54 -6.86
C SER A 11 -0.08 -7.53 -5.49
N PRO A 12 -1.37 -7.90 -5.40
CA PRO A 12 -2.02 -8.20 -4.13
C PRO A 12 -1.19 -9.25 -3.37
N GLU A 13 -1.19 -9.12 -2.05
CA GLU A 13 -0.41 -9.92 -1.11
C GLU A 13 1.11 -9.76 -1.16
N GLN A 14 1.64 -8.89 -2.02
CA GLN A 14 3.05 -8.55 -2.01
C GLN A 14 3.38 -7.62 -0.84
N PHE A 15 4.50 -7.86 -0.17
CA PHE A 15 5.04 -6.92 0.80
C PHE A 15 5.78 -5.77 0.12
N VAL A 16 5.47 -4.55 0.55
CA VAL A 16 6.05 -3.30 0.07
C VAL A 16 6.53 -2.46 1.25
N ARG A 17 7.58 -1.68 0.99
CA ARG A 17 8.13 -0.70 1.93
C ARG A 17 7.82 0.71 1.46
N PHE A 18 7.57 1.60 2.40
CA PHE A 18 7.32 3.01 2.16
C PHE A 18 7.79 3.87 3.33
N ILE A 19 7.72 5.19 3.18
CA ILE A 19 8.06 6.12 4.26
C ILE A 19 7.00 6.01 5.35
N GLY A 20 7.32 5.31 6.45
CA GLY A 20 6.42 5.03 7.56
C GLY A 20 6.41 3.58 8.01
N GLY A 21 6.92 2.66 7.17
CA GLY A 21 7.06 1.25 7.53
C GLY A 21 6.96 0.32 6.33
N GLU A 22 6.60 -0.92 6.63
CA GLU A 22 6.35 -1.99 5.65
C GLU A 22 4.93 -2.48 5.81
N GLY A 23 4.35 -2.97 4.72
CA GLY A 23 3.00 -3.52 4.73
C GLY A 23 2.71 -4.37 3.51
N LYS A 24 1.54 -5.00 3.51
CA LYS A 24 1.08 -5.91 2.48
C LYS A 24 0.09 -5.21 1.55
N VAL A 25 0.32 -5.27 0.24
CA VAL A 25 -0.63 -4.76 -0.75
C VAL A 25 -1.92 -5.58 -0.67
N ARG A 26 -3.07 -4.91 -0.53
CA ARG A 26 -4.40 -5.53 -0.57
C ARG A 26 -5.05 -5.32 -1.92
N GLU A 27 -5.04 -4.08 -2.39
CA GLU A 27 -5.74 -3.68 -3.62
C GLU A 27 -4.93 -2.60 -4.35
N PHE A 28 -5.20 -2.44 -5.64
CA PHE A 28 -4.60 -1.40 -6.46
C PHE A 28 -5.64 -0.75 -7.37
N HIS A 29 -5.47 0.54 -7.62
CA HIS A 29 -6.41 1.36 -8.39
C HIS A 29 -5.63 2.17 -9.44
N ALA A 30 -6.10 2.16 -10.68
CA ALA A 30 -5.59 3.04 -11.72
C ALA A 30 -6.38 4.36 -11.71
N ASP A 31 -5.67 5.48 -11.58
CA ASP A 31 -6.23 6.82 -11.74
C ASP A 31 -5.37 7.62 -12.72
N ALA A 32 -5.98 8.10 -13.81
CA ALA A 32 -5.33 8.94 -14.83
C ALA A 32 -3.94 8.45 -15.32
N GLY A 33 -3.72 7.13 -15.38
CA GLY A 33 -2.44 6.52 -15.80
C GLY A 33 -1.40 6.39 -14.68
N ARG A 34 -1.80 6.60 -13.43
CA ARG A 34 -1.01 6.34 -12.22
C ARG A 34 -1.64 5.21 -11.43
N TRP A 35 -0.82 4.45 -10.71
CA TRP A 35 -1.27 3.40 -9.81
C TRP A 35 -1.21 3.88 -8.37
N SER A 36 -2.27 3.63 -7.61
CA SER A 36 -2.30 3.75 -6.15
C SER A 36 -2.59 2.39 -5.55
N TYR A 37 -1.97 2.08 -4.42
CA TYR A 37 -2.07 0.79 -3.76
C TYR A 37 -2.58 0.98 -2.34
N LEU A 38 -3.55 0.17 -1.97
CA LEU A 38 -3.99 0.04 -0.59
C LEU A 38 -3.06 -0.96 0.10
N VAL A 39 -2.30 -0.46 1.07
CA VAL A 39 -1.32 -1.22 1.83
C VAL A 39 -1.82 -1.41 3.24
N GLU A 40 -1.90 -2.67 3.68
CA GLU A 40 -2.21 -3.03 5.05
C GLU A 40 -0.91 -3.18 5.85
N MET A 41 -0.73 -2.35 6.87
CA MET A 41 0.40 -2.43 7.79
C MET A 41 0.14 -3.53 8.83
N GLU A 42 1.21 -4.17 9.30
CA GLU A 42 1.09 -5.13 10.40
C GLU A 42 0.55 -4.40 11.64
N MET A 43 -0.58 -4.89 12.17
CA MET A 43 -1.11 -4.44 13.45
C MET A 43 -0.10 -4.82 14.54
N GLY A 44 0.60 -3.81 15.05
CA GLY A 44 1.34 -3.96 16.30
C GLY A 44 0.39 -4.28 17.47
N GLU A 45 0.99 -4.52 18.64
CA GLU A 45 0.28 -4.75 19.89
C GLU A 45 -0.76 -3.64 20.12
N GLU A 46 -1.99 -4.01 20.52
CA GLU A 46 -3.05 -3.03 20.82
C GLU A 46 -2.50 -1.96 21.79
N PRO A 47 -2.49 -0.67 21.40
CA PRO A 47 -2.01 0.37 22.29
C PRO A 47 -2.89 0.44 23.53
N GLU A 48 -2.27 0.70 24.68
CA GLU A 48 -2.96 0.89 25.95
C GLU A 48 -4.13 1.90 25.78
N MET A 49 -5.32 1.51 26.27
CA MET A 49 -6.59 2.21 26.09
C MET A 49 -6.45 3.75 26.09
N GLY A 50 -6.88 4.40 25.01
CA GLY A 50 -7.00 5.87 24.96
C GLY A 50 -6.50 6.55 23.69
N ARG A 51 -5.87 5.83 22.76
CA ARG A 51 -5.54 6.36 21.42
C ARG A 51 -6.57 5.88 20.40
N ILE A 52 -7.29 6.82 19.80
CA ILE A 52 -8.26 6.56 18.74
C ILE A 52 -7.49 6.60 17.42
N GLY A 53 -7.38 5.47 16.73
CA GLY A 53 -6.85 5.38 15.37
C GLY A 53 -6.04 4.10 15.13
N PHE A 54 -6.73 2.99 14.84
CA PHE A 54 -6.12 1.80 14.24
C PHE A 54 -6.23 1.93 12.71
N GLU A 55 -5.66 2.99 12.14
CA GLU A 55 -5.52 3.07 10.68
C GLU A 55 -4.46 2.04 10.24
N THR A 56 -4.92 0.82 9.98
CA THR A 56 -4.09 -0.30 9.50
C THR A 56 -3.94 -0.31 7.98
N MET A 57 -4.70 0.53 7.29
CA MET A 57 -4.72 0.61 5.84
C MET A 57 -4.35 2.00 5.39
N ILE A 58 -3.37 2.08 4.50
CA ILE A 58 -2.90 3.33 3.90
C ILE A 58 -2.98 3.24 2.37
N LEU A 59 -3.48 4.31 1.74
CA LEU A 59 -3.49 4.42 0.29
C LEU A 59 -2.27 5.23 -0.15
N LEU A 60 -1.37 4.60 -0.91
CA LEU A 60 -0.12 5.22 -1.36
C LEU A 60 0.03 5.13 -2.88
N PRO A 61 0.58 6.17 -3.53
CA PRO A 61 0.92 6.10 -4.95
C PRO A 61 2.09 5.14 -5.19
N GLU A 62 2.17 4.58 -6.41
CA GLU A 62 3.24 3.65 -6.82
C GLU A 62 4.66 4.18 -6.59
N THR A 63 4.84 5.49 -6.71
CA THR A 63 6.13 6.18 -6.55
C THR A 63 6.68 6.13 -5.14
N ASP A 64 5.81 5.93 -4.16
CA ASP A 64 6.14 5.96 -2.74
C ASP A 64 6.35 4.54 -2.18
N LEU A 65 6.23 3.53 -3.05
CA LEU A 65 6.37 2.12 -2.71
C LEU A 65 7.63 1.50 -3.34
N GLU A 66 8.30 0.67 -2.56
CA GLU A 66 9.37 -0.20 -2.99
C GLU A 66 9.02 -1.66 -2.67
N ALA A 67 9.48 -2.61 -3.48
CA ALA A 67 9.31 -4.03 -3.13
C ALA A 67 10.14 -4.34 -1.89
N ALA A 68 9.53 -4.93 -0.86
CA ALA A 68 10.28 -5.45 0.26
C ALA A 68 11.00 -6.73 -0.19
N LEU A 69 12.34 -6.74 -0.10
CA LEU A 69 13.14 -7.93 -0.35
C LEU A 69 13.08 -8.79 0.92
N CYS A 70 12.23 -9.82 0.89
CA CYS A 70 12.27 -10.88 1.90
C CYS A 70 13.63 -11.60 1.92
#